data_AF-A0A6J7ZTK7-F1
#
_entry.id   AF-A0A6J7ZTK7-F1
#
_cell.length_a   1.000
_cell.length_b   1.000
_cell.length_c   1.000
_cell.angle_alpha   90.00
_cell.angle_beta   90.00
_cell.angle_gamma   90.00
#
_symmetry.space_group_name_H-M   'P 1'
#
loop_
_entity.id
_entity.type
_entity.pdbx_description
1 polymer ?
#
loop_
_entity_poly.entity_id
_entity_poly.type
_entity_poly.pdbx_seq_one_letter_code
_entity_poly.pdbx_strand_id
1 'polypeptide(L)' 'MISIIIPVYNAEKTIQSTINSVLNQTFIDWELIVINDGSTEFFYRNNKLKLSSINMVFLKILV' A
#
# COMPACT_ATOMS: atom_id res chain seq x y z
N MET A 1 -13.96 11.16 2.32
CA MET A 1 -12.62 10.58 2.40
C MET A 1 -12.66 9.24 3.10
N ILE A 2 -12.05 8.21 2.52
CA ILE A 2 -11.93 6.85 3.11
C ILE A 2 -10.45 6.53 3.31
N SER A 3 -10.08 6.03 4.50
CA SER A 3 -8.71 5.56 4.78
C SER A 3 -8.68 4.04 4.70
N ILE A 4 -7.86 3.50 3.81
CA ILE A 4 -7.65 2.06 3.63
C ILE A 4 -6.32 1.70 4.31
N ILE A 5 -6.39 0.91 5.37
CA ILE A 5 -5.22 0.51 6.15
C ILE A 5 -4.94 -0.96 5.90
N ILE A 6 -3.73 -1.28 5.43
CA ILE A 6 -3.29 -2.65 5.15
C ILE A 6 -2.06 -2.96 6.02
N PRO A 7 -2.24 -3.70 7.13
CA PRO A 7 -1.10 -4.29 7.82
C PRO A 7 -0.52 -5.43 6.97
N VAL A 8 0.80 -5.50 6.91
CA VAL A 8 1.54 -6.46 6.09
C VAL A 8 2.58 -7.18 6.94
N TYR A 9 2.48 -8.50 6.97
CA TYR A 9 3.49 -9.39 7.52
C TYR A 9 3.69 -10.59 6.58
N ASN A 10 4.89 -10.74 6.02
CA ASN A 10 5.28 -11.82 5.10
C ASN A 10 4.28 -12.07 3.94
N ALA A 11 3.65 -10.99 3.43
CA ALA A 11 2.56 -11.08 2.47
C ALA A 11 3.00 -10.96 1.00
N GLU A 12 4.27 -11.20 0.68
CA GLU A 12 4.88 -11.00 -0.65
C GLU A 12 4.02 -11.57 -1.81
N LYS A 13 3.45 -12.76 -1.60
CA LYS A 13 2.63 -13.46 -2.62
C LYS A 13 1.28 -12.79 -2.91
N THR A 14 0.80 -11.90 -2.04
CA THR A 14 -0.55 -11.35 -2.09
C THR A 14 -0.60 -9.82 -2.10
N ILE A 15 0.40 -9.16 -1.52
CA ILE A 15 0.39 -7.71 -1.35
C ILE A 15 0.25 -6.94 -2.67
N GLN A 16 0.86 -7.45 -3.75
CA GLN A 16 0.75 -6.84 -5.07
C GLN A 16 -0.68 -6.85 -5.61
N SER A 17 -1.39 -7.99 -5.51
CA SER A 17 -2.78 -8.08 -6.01
C SER A 17 -3.73 -7.27 -5.14
N THR A 18 -3.51 -7.23 -3.82
CA THR A 18 -4.28 -6.39 -2.90
C THR A 18 -4.12 -4.91 -3.24
N ILE A 19 -2.89 -4.41 -3.40
CA ILE A 19 -2.66 -3.01 -3.73
C ILE A 19 -3.24 -2.69 -5.13
N ASN A 20 -3.07 -3.57 -6.12
CA ASN A 20 -3.67 -3.36 -7.45
C ASN A 20 -5.21 -3.30 -7.38
N SER A 21 -5.84 -4.07 -6.50
CA SER A 21 -7.29 -4.02 -6.29
C SER A 21 -7.75 -2.68 -5.70
N VAL A 22 -6.98 -2.11 -4.76
CA VAL A 22 -7.26 -0.79 -4.17
C VAL A 22 -7.01 0.33 -5.18
N LEU A 23 -5.96 0.23 -6.00
CA LEU A 23 -5.67 1.23 -7.03
C LEU A 23 -6.73 1.27 -8.14
N ASN A 24 -7.45 0.17 -8.38
CA ASN A 24 -8.49 0.06 -9.41
C ASN A 24 -9.91 0.40 -8.92
N GLN A 25 -10.05 1.04 -7.74
CA GLN A 25 -11.35 1.46 -7.23
C GLN A 25 -11.93 2.62 -8.05
N THR A 26 -13.25 2.67 -8.21
CA THR A 26 -13.96 3.76 -8.88
C THR A 26 -14.21 4.98 -7.98
N PHE A 27 -14.16 4.79 -6.67
CA PHE A 27 -14.21 5.86 -5.69
C PHE A 27 -12.85 6.58 -5.63
N ILE A 28 -12.85 7.91 -5.61
CA ILE A 28 -11.63 8.72 -5.84
C ILE A 28 -11.07 9.31 -4.53
N ASP A 29 -11.91 9.58 -3.53
CA ASP A 29 -11.53 10.32 -2.33
C ASP A 29 -11.06 9.37 -1.20
N TRP A 30 -9.88 8.77 -1.39
CA TRP A 30 -9.28 7.84 -0.43
C TRP A 30 -7.76 7.98 -0.28
N GLU A 31 -7.25 7.46 0.83
CA GLU A 31 -5.82 7.27 1.08
C GLU A 31 -5.52 5.79 1.39
N LEU A 32 -4.33 5.33 0.98
CA LEU A 32 -3.85 3.98 1.27
C LEU A 32 -2.63 4.05 2.17
N ILE A 33 -2.76 3.44 3.35
CA ILE A 33 -1.71 3.33 4.36
C ILE A 33 -1.31 1.87 4.47
N VAL A 34 -0.07 1.57 4.08
CA VAL A 34 0.50 0.23 4.19
C VAL A 34 1.47 0.21 5.36
N ILE A 35 1.19 -0.64 6.34
CA ILE A 35 2.00 -0.78 7.56
C ILE A 35 2.71 -2.13 7.50
N ASN A 36 4.03 -2.12 7.33
CA ASN A 36 4.82 -3.35 7.38
C ASN A 36 5.23 -3.65 8.83
N ASP A 37 4.75 -4.77 9.37
CA ASP A 37 4.97 -5.21 10.75
C ASP A 37 6.18 -6.17 10.86
N GLY A 38 7.32 -5.78 10.29
CA GLY A 38 8.56 -6.56 10.39
C GLY A 38 8.64 -7.76 9.44
N SER A 39 8.04 -7.69 8.26
CA SER A 39 8.23 -8.71 7.21
C SER A 39 9.70 -8.89 6.87
N THR A 40 10.15 -10.14 6.72
CA THR A 40 11.55 -10.45 6.35
C THR A 40 11.84 -10.07 4.90
N GLU A 41 10.86 -10.25 4.02
CA GLU A 41 10.92 -9.86 2.62
C GLU A 41 9.65 -9.05 2.30
N PHE A 42 9.82 -7.74 2.11
CA PHE A 42 8.77 -6.85 1.62
C PHE A 42 9.22 -6.23 0.31
N PHE A 43 8.56 -6.63 -0.78
CA PHE A 43 8.90 -6.16 -2.10
C PHE A 43 7.66 -5.63 -2.80
N TYR A 44 7.51 -4.30 -2.78
CA TYR A 44 6.60 -3.60 -3.66
C TYR A 44 7.43 -2.74 -4.62
N ARG A 45 7.79 -3.29 -5.78
CA ARG A 45 8.44 -2.52 -6.85
C ARG A 45 7.37 -1.88 -7.73
N ASN A 46 7.01 -0.64 -7.43
CA ASN A 46 6.34 0.21 -8.39
C ASN A 46 7.30 1.27 -8.93
N ASN A 47 7.72 1.10 -10.19
CA ASN A 47 8.68 1.96 -10.87
C ASN A 47 8.12 3.33 -11.34
N LYS A 48 6.97 3.77 -10.82
CA LYS A 48 6.39 5.07 -11.16
C LYS A 48 5.53 5.56 -10.00
N LEU A 49 5.20 6.85 -10.10
CA LEU A 49 4.04 7.53 -9.50
C LEU A 49 4.37 8.43 -8.29
N LYS A 50 5.12 9.49 -8.60
CA LYS A 50 4.69 10.84 -8.19
C LYS A 50 3.44 11.17 -9.05
N LEU A 51 2.27 10.65 -8.70
CA LEU A 51 1.00 11.03 -9.32
C LEU A 51 0.38 12.15 -8.49
N SER A 52 0.09 13.25 -9.15
CA SER A 52 -0.37 14.53 -8.60
C SER A 52 -1.72 14.53 -7.87
N SER A 53 -2.27 13.38 -7.45
CA SER A 53 -3.54 13.31 -6.71
C SER A 53 -3.73 12.04 -5.84
N ILE A 54 -2.69 11.23 -5.58
CA ILE A 54 -2.81 10.03 -4.72
C ILE A 54 -1.77 10.11 -3.60
N ASN A 55 -2.25 10.27 -2.36
CA ASN A 55 -1.42 10.16 -1.16
C ASN A 55 -1.30 8.68 -0.78
N MET A 56 -0.20 8.04 -1.20
CA MET A 56 0.18 6.71 -0.71
C MET A 56 1.27 6.88 0.34
N VAL A 57 0.96 6.56 1.59
CA VAL A 57 1.90 6.70 2.71
C VAL A 57 2.35 5.31 3.15
N PHE A 58 3.63 5.00 2.94
CA PHE A 58 4.27 3.83 3.52
C PHE A 58 4.75 4.19 4.92
N LEU A 59 4.12 3.63 5.94
CA LEU A 59 4.60 3.76 7.31
C LEU A 59 5.41 2.51 7.66
N LYS A 60 6.74 2.63 7.59
CA LYS A 60 7.64 1.61 8.13
C LYS A 60 7.76 1.83 9.63
N ILE A 61 7.08 1.01 10.43
CA ILE A 61 7.35 0.95 11.87
C ILE A 61 8.63 0.11 12.02
N LEU A 62 9.74 0.77 12.34
CA LEU A 62 10.95 0.10 12.79
C LEU A 62 10.73 -0.30 14.26
N VAL A 63 10.51 -1.59 14.50
CA VAL A 63 10.85 -2.22 15.78
C VAL A 63 12.16 -2.97 15.61
#